data_AF-A0A399REU6-F1
#
_entry.id   AF-A0A399REU6-F1
#
_cell.length_a   1.000
_cell.length_b   1.000
_cell.length_c   1.000
_cell.angle_alpha   90.00
_cell.angle_beta   90.00
_cell.angle_gamma   90.00
#
_symmetry.space_group_name_H-M   'P 1'
#
loop_
_entity.id
_entity.type
_entity.pdbx_description
1 polymer ?
#
loop_
_entity_poly.entity_id
_entity_poly.type
_entity_poly.pdbx_seq_one_letter_code
_entity_poly.pdbx_strand_id
1 'polypeptide(L)' 'QGRIFERFFRVDQARARDTGGTGLGLSIVKHVVQNHGGDVRVWSRPGRGSTFTIRLPEASQTPALAGTDIGEPT' A
#
# COMPACT_ATOMS: atom_id res chain seq x y z
N GLN A 1 -6.15 12.93 10.95
CA GLN A 1 -6.62 12.76 9.55
C GLN A 1 -6.64 11.26 9.18
N GLY A 2 -7.60 10.49 9.68
CA GLY A 2 -7.72 9.03 9.40
C GLY A 2 -8.94 8.64 8.54
N ARG A 3 -9.93 9.54 8.44
CA ARG A 3 -11.22 9.27 7.82
C ARG A 3 -11.16 9.00 6.31
N ILE A 4 -10.10 9.48 5.63
CA ILE A 4 -9.92 9.26 4.18
C ILE A 4 -9.73 7.80 3.76
N PHE A 5 -9.41 6.91 4.71
CA PHE A 5 -9.29 5.48 4.47
C PHE A 5 -10.56 4.71 4.86
N GLU A 6 -11.60 5.38 5.34
CA GLU A 6 -12.90 4.76 5.59
C GLU A 6 -13.58 4.47 4.25
N ARG A 7 -14.28 3.33 4.17
CA ARG A 7 -15.11 3.01 3.01
C ARG A 7 -16.16 4.09 2.81
N PHE A 8 -16.37 4.48 1.56
CA PHE A 8 -17.37 5.48 1.16
C PHE A 8 -17.07 6.92 1.63
N PHE A 9 -15.94 7.16 2.30
CA PHE A 9 -15.59 8.51 2.70
C PHE A 9 -15.17 9.35 1.50
N ARG A 10 -15.70 10.57 1.44
CA ARG A 10 -15.39 11.58 0.42
C ARG A 10 -15.04 12.87 1.13
N VAL A 11 -13.87 13.44 0.84
CA VAL A 11 -13.58 14.83 1.22
C VAL A 11 -14.38 15.69 0.25
N ASP A 12 -15.38 16.40 0.77
CA ASP A 12 -16.24 17.30 0.00
C ASP A 12 -15.40 18.10 -1.02
N GLN A 13 -15.82 18.01 -2.29
CA GLN A 13 -15.18 18.62 -3.47
C GLN A 13 -13.95 17.91 -4.09
N ALA A 14 -13.82 16.59 -4.00
CA ALA A 14 -13.14 15.83 -5.06
C ALA A 14 -13.97 15.94 -6.36
N ARG A 15 -13.79 17.06 -7.04
CA ARG A 15 -14.28 17.51 -8.35
C ARG A 15 -15.10 16.47 -9.09
N ALA A 16 -16.36 16.83 -9.31
CA ALA A 16 -17.27 16.24 -10.29
C ALA A 16 -16.61 16.17 -11.67
N ARG A 17 -15.81 15.13 -11.89
CA ARG A 17 -15.65 14.51 -13.20
C ARG A 17 -16.66 13.38 -13.22
N ASP A 18 -17.41 13.27 -14.30
CA ASP A 18 -18.61 12.43 -14.55
C ASP A 18 -18.51 10.92 -14.26
N THR A 19 -17.45 10.46 -13.58
CA THR A 19 -17.18 9.07 -13.20
C THR A 19 -16.51 8.99 -11.82
N GLY A 20 -16.98 9.78 -10.86
CA GLY A 20 -16.45 9.79 -9.50
C GLY A 20 -16.58 8.42 -8.82
N GLY A 21 -15.46 7.76 -8.53
CA GLY A 21 -15.44 6.43 -7.91
C GLY A 21 -16.15 6.37 -6.54
N THR A 22 -16.57 5.17 -6.13
CA THR A 22 -17.41 4.86 -4.97
C THR A 22 -16.80 5.18 -3.59
N GLY A 23 -15.65 5.85 -3.52
CA GLY A 23 -14.93 6.08 -2.26
C GLY A 23 -14.32 4.80 -1.66
N LEU A 24 -14.16 3.74 -2.47
CA LEU A 24 -13.59 2.47 -2.01
C LEU A 24 -12.06 2.41 -2.18
N GLY A 25 -11.48 3.16 -3.11
CA GLY A 25 -10.07 3.02 -3.50
C GLY A 25 -9.09 3.05 -2.32
N LEU A 26 -9.13 4.09 -1.48
CA LEU A 26 -8.22 4.21 -0.34
C LEU A 26 -8.49 3.17 0.76
N SER A 27 -9.74 2.73 0.92
CA SER A 27 -10.06 1.66 1.86
C SER A 27 -9.47 0.32 1.44
N ILE A 28 -9.46 0.04 0.12
CA ILE A 28 -8.82 -1.15 -0.46
C ILE A 28 -7.31 -1.07 -0.25
N VAL A 29 -6.69 0.07 -0.56
CA VAL A 29 -5.25 0.29 -0.35
C VAL A 29 -4.86 0.01 1.09
N LYS A 30 -5.58 0.59 2.07
CA LYS A 30 -5.30 0.35 3.49
C LYS A 30 -5.39 -1.13 3.83
N HIS A 31 -6.43 -1.83 3.37
CA HIS A 31 -6.59 -3.25 3.66
C HIS A 31 -5.46 -4.10 3.04
N VAL A 32 -5.12 -3.86 1.78
CA VAL A 32 -4.03 -4.57 1.09
C VAL A 32 -2.71 -4.35 1.81
N VAL A 33 -2.35 -3.11 2.12
CA VAL A 33 -1.08 -2.78 2.80
C VAL A 33 -1.01 -3.43 4.18
N GLN A 34 -2.12 -3.42 4.94
CA GLN A 34 -2.20 -4.09 6.24
C GLN A 34 -2.06 -5.61 6.13
N ASN A 35 -2.68 -6.24 5.13
CA ASN A 35 -2.54 -7.68 4.90
C ASN A 35 -1.10 -8.08 4.53
N HIS A 36 -0.31 -7.15 3.97
CA HIS A 36 1.12 -7.35 3.69
C HIS A 36 2.02 -6.95 4.87
N GLY A 37 1.45 -6.69 6.06
CA GLY A 37 2.21 -6.30 7.24
C GLY A 37 2.81 -4.88 7.17
N GLY A 38 2.31 -4.04 6.27
CA GLY A 38 2.79 -2.67 6.07
C GLY A 38 1.92 -1.59 6.70
N ASP A 39 2.33 -0.33 6.47
CA ASP A 39 1.59 0.87 6.84
C ASP A 39 1.39 1.83 5.66
N VAL A 40 0.28 2.59 5.70
CA VAL A 40 0.01 3.67 4.76
C VAL A 40 -0.24 4.97 5.53
N ARG A 41 0.43 6.04 5.08
CA ARG A 41 0.31 7.39 5.65
C ARG A 41 0.03 8.42 4.58
N VAL A 42 -0.57 9.53 4.99
CA VAL A 42 -0.87 10.66 4.11
C VAL A 42 -0.29 11.93 4.70
N TRP A 43 0.34 12.73 3.85
CA TRP A 43 0.66 14.12 4.13
C TRP A 43 -0.06 14.98 3.11
N SER A 44 -0.75 16.02 3.56
CA SER A 44 -1.50 16.90 2.66
C SER A 44 -1.38 18.34 3.12
N ARG A 45 -1.22 19.25 2.16
CA ARG A 45 -1.25 20.69 2.41
C ARG A 45 -2.13 21.35 1.37
N PRO A 46 -3.14 22.16 1.79
CA PRO A 46 -3.97 22.93 0.86
C PRO A 46 -3.11 23.72 -0.14
N GLY A 47 -3.48 23.67 -1.43
CA GLY A 47 -2.76 24.33 -2.51
C GLY A 47 -1.44 23.67 -2.94
N ARG A 48 -0.96 22.62 -2.26
CA ARG A 48 0.25 21.85 -2.65
C ARG A 48 -0.02 20.42 -3.06
N GLY A 49 -1.20 19.91 -2.74
CA GLY A 49 -1.59 18.54 -3.04
C GLY A 49 -1.38 17.60 -1.85
N SER A 50 -1.40 16.30 -2.15
CA SER A 50 -1.30 15.24 -1.15
C SER A 50 -0.25 14.20 -1.58
N THR A 51 0.51 13.73 -0.60
CA THR A 51 1.49 12.66 -0.73
C THR A 51 1.02 11.47 0.08
N PHE A 52 0.90 10.32 -0.56
CA PHE A 52 0.59 9.04 0.10
C PHE A 52 1.87 8.23 0.16
N THR A 53 2.20 7.72 1.34
CA THR A 53 3.41 6.94 1.58
C THR A 53 3.01 5.55 2.05
N ILE A 54 3.48 4.53 1.35
CA ILE A 54 3.30 3.12 1.71
C ILE A 54 4.64 2.59 2.18
N ARG A 55 4.64 1.83 3.27
CA ARG A 55 5.78 1.07 3.76
C ARG A 55 5.38 -0.38 3.84
N LEU A 56 6.21 -1.25 3.29
CA LEU A 56 6.03 -2.69 3.32
C LEU A 56 7.29 -3.32 3.92
N PRO A 57 7.16 -4.45 4.63
CA PRO A 57 8.30 -5.28 4.99
C PRO A 57 9.05 -5.71 3.72
N GLU A 58 10.37 -5.81 3.81
CA GLU A 58 11.17 -6.42 2.75
C GLU A 58 10.77 -7.89 2.60
N ALA A 59 10.56 -8.35 1.37
CA ALA A 59 10.35 -9.76 1.13
C ALA A 59 11.63 -10.50 1.51
N SER A 60 11.57 -11.34 2.55
CA SER A 60 12.67 -12.20 2.92
C SER A 60 13.08 -13.01 1.70
N GLN A 61 14.28 -12.78 1.19
CA GLN A 61 14.83 -13.60 0.12
C GLN A 61 14.96 -15.01 0.69
N THR A 62 14.08 -15.93 0.29
CA THR A 62 14.36 -17.36 0.44
C THR A 62 15.70 -17.57 -0.26
N PRO A 63 16.78 -17.95 0.45
CA PRO A 63 18.02 -18.29 -0.23
C PRO A 63 17.67 -19.41 -1.20
N ALA A 64 17.84 -19.14 -2.50
CA ALA A 64 17.73 -20.19 -3.51
C ALA A 64 18.65 -21.30 -3.04
N LEU A 65 18.08 -22.48 -2.79
CA LEU A 65 18.74 -23.66 -2.27
C LEU A 65 20.16 -23.73 -2.83
N ALA A 66 21.15 -23.55 -1.96
CA ALA A 66 22.54 -23.82 -2.30
C ALA A 66 22.58 -25.27 -2.75
N GLY A 67 22.64 -25.47 -4.07
CA GLY A 67 22.70 -26.77 -4.69
C GLY A 67 23.84 -27.54 -4.05
N THR A 68 23.46 -28.67 -3.46
CA THR A 68 24.34 -29.66 -2.86
C THR A 68 25.25 -30.23 -3.95
N ASP A 69 26.37 -29.57 -4.21
CA ASP A 69 27.52 -30.18 -4.88
C ASP A 69 28.61 -30.37 -3.83
N ILE A 70 28.42 -31.38 -2.99
CA ILE A 70 29.53 -32.03 -2.30
C ILE A 70 29.74 -33.36 -3.01
N GLY A 71 30.56 -33.32 -4.06
CA GLY A 71 31.13 -34.51 -4.66
C GLY A 71 31.69 -35.44 -3.57
N GLU A 72 31.27 -36.70 -3.61
CA GLU A 72 31.87 -37.79 -2.85
C GLU A 72 33.35 -37.91 -3.25
N PRO A 73 34.30 -37.88 -2.30
CA PRO A 73 35.60 -38.49 -2.50
C PRO A 73 35.67 -39.78 -1.68
N THR A 74 35.59 -40.94 -2.34
CA THR A 74 36.51 -42.10 -2.24
C THR A 74 35.91 -43.29 -2.98
#